data_AF-A0A0C1UGD8-F1
#
_entry.id   AF-A0A0C1UGD8-F1
#
_cell.length_a   1.000
_cell.length_b   1.000
_cell.length_c   1.000
_cell.angle_alpha   90.00
_cell.angle_beta   90.00
_cell.angle_gamma   90.00
#
_symmetry.space_group_name_H-M   'P 1'
#
loop_
_entity.id
_entity.type
_entity.pdbx_description
1 polymer ?
#
loop_
_entity_poly.entity_id
_entity_poly.type
_entity_poly.pdbx_seq_one_letter_code
_entity_poly.pdbx_strand_id
1 'polypeptide(L)' 'MKTLKGIAAMGAWTSVVILVLYLFNAHNYYHQFGWAVLIGFILLATHVINMVLYFNIAGKTPYRWFK' A
#
# COMPACT_ATOMS: atom_id res chain seq x y z
N MET A 1 11.17 14.35 -10.83
CA MET A 1 9.71 14.05 -10.78
C MET A 1 9.35 12.55 -10.73
N LYS A 2 10.28 11.60 -10.93
CA LYS A 2 9.96 10.15 -10.90
C LYS A 2 9.53 9.66 -9.51
N THR A 3 10.13 10.20 -8.45
CA THR A 3 9.73 9.96 -7.05
C THR A 3 8.28 10.35 -6.80
N LEU A 4 7.86 11.55 -7.24
CA LEU A 4 6.48 12.00 -7.10
C LEU A 4 5.49 11.10 -7.85
N LYS A 5 5.87 10.63 -9.05
CA LYS A 5 5.08 9.63 -9.80
C LYS A 5 4.98 8.30 -9.06
N GLY A 6 6.07 7.85 -8.43
CA GLY A 6 6.07 6.64 -7.60
C GLY A 6 5.15 6.78 -6.38
N ILE A 7 5.20 7.91 -5.68
CA ILE A 7 4.30 8.22 -4.56
C ILE A 7 2.84 8.26 -5.03
N ALA A 8 2.56 8.90 -6.17
CA ALA A 8 1.21 8.94 -6.73
C ALA A 8 0.68 7.53 -7.08
N ALA A 9 1.53 6.68 -7.66
CA ALA A 9 1.16 5.29 -7.97
C ALA A 9 0.90 4.45 -6.70
N MET A 10 1.74 4.59 -5.68
CA MET A 10 1.50 3.96 -4.37
C MET A 10 0.21 4.45 -3.72
N GLY A 11 -0.06 5.76 -3.80
CA GLY A 11 -1.29 6.36 -3.29
C GLY A 11 -2.52 5.80 -4.01
N ALA A 12 -2.49 5.70 -5.33
CA ALA A 12 -3.57 5.13 -6.12
C ALA A 12 -3.83 3.66 -5.74
N TRP A 13 -2.78 2.84 -5.62
CA TRP A 13 -2.91 1.45 -5.18
C TRP A 13 -3.48 1.34 -3.77
N THR A 14 -2.97 2.14 -2.84
CA THR A 14 -3.44 2.15 -1.45
C THR A 14 -4.91 2.55 -1.36
N SER A 15 -5.37 3.53 -2.16
CA SER A 15 -6.79 3.92 -2.21
C SER A 15 -7.70 2.80 -2.71
N VAL A 16 -7.24 2.00 -3.69
CA VAL A 16 -7.99 0.82 -4.15
C VAL A 16 -8.11 -0.21 -3.03
N VAL A 17 -7.02 -0.50 -2.31
CA VAL A 17 -7.04 -1.42 -1.17
C VAL A 17 -7.97 -0.93 -0.06
N ILE A 18 -7.93 0.36 0.27
CA ILE A 18 -8.82 0.98 1.25
C ILE A 18 -10.28 0.81 0.82
N LEU A 19 -10.61 1.09 -0.45
CA LEU A 19 -11.96 0.95 -0.97
C LEU A 19 -12.46 -0.49 -0.85
N VAL A 20 -11.63 -1.47 -1.23
CA VAL A 20 -11.97 -2.89 -1.10
C VAL A 20 -12.21 -3.24 0.36
N LEU A 21 -11.29 -2.94 1.26
CA LEU A 21 -11.44 -3.23 2.70
C LEU A 21 -12.69 -2.56 3.29
N TYR A 22 -13.03 -1.35 2.85
CA TYR A 22 -14.22 -0.64 3.27
C TYR A 22 -15.51 -1.34 2.79
N LEU A 23 -15.58 -1.77 1.53
CA LEU A 23 -16.73 -2.50 0.98
C LEU A 23 -16.99 -3.83 1.70
N PHE A 24 -15.95 -4.48 2.20
CA PHE A 24 -16.07 -5.69 3.03
C PHE A 24 -16.33 -5.39 4.52
N ASN A 25 -16.54 -4.13 4.89
CA ASN A 25 -16.72 -3.69 6.28
C ASN A 25 -15.59 -4.16 7.20
N ALA A 26 -14.36 -4.33 6.68
CA ALA A 26 -13.23 -4.85 7.45
C ALA A 26 -12.96 -4.02 8.72
N HIS A 27 -13.28 -2.72 8.67
CA HIS A 27 -13.21 -1.79 9.80
C HIS A 27 -14.14 -2.12 10.98
N ASN A 28 -15.13 -3.01 10.80
CA ASN A 28 -16.02 -3.48 11.88
C ASN A 28 -15.53 -4.78 12.53
N TYR A 29 -14.57 -5.48 11.90
CA TYR A 29 -14.15 -6.81 12.31
C TYR A 29 -12.73 -6.87 12.91
N TYR A 30 -12.08 -5.73 13.16
CA TYR A 30 -10.70 -5.67 13.68
C TYR A 30 -10.49 -6.41 15.02
N HIS A 31 -11.54 -6.59 15.81
CA HIS A 31 -11.48 -7.33 17.08
C HIS A 31 -11.49 -8.86 16.89
N GLN A 32 -11.98 -9.35 15.76
CA GLN A 32 -12.03 -10.79 15.50
C GLN A 32 -10.67 -11.28 15.02
N PHE A 33 -10.10 -12.28 15.69
CA PHE A 33 -8.73 -12.76 15.41
C PHE A 33 -8.50 -13.12 13.94
N GLY A 34 -9.42 -13.87 13.32
CA GLY A 34 -9.29 -14.25 11.91
C GLY A 34 -9.26 -13.05 10.96
N TRP A 35 -10.10 -12.05 11.20
CA TRP A 35 -10.11 -10.81 10.44
C TRP A 35 -8.88 -9.95 10.69
N ALA A 36 -8.39 -9.87 11.92
CA ALA A 36 -7.16 -9.16 12.26
C ALA A 36 -5.95 -9.74 11.50
N VAL A 37 -5.82 -11.06 11.46
CA VAL A 37 -4.76 -11.76 10.70
C VAL A 37 -4.90 -11.49 9.20
N LEU A 38 -6.12 -11.60 8.66
CA LEU A 38 -6.40 -11.36 7.24
C LEU A 38 -6.08 -9.92 6.82
N ILE A 39 -6.58 -8.94 7.58
CA ILE A 39 -6.33 -7.51 7.34
C ILE A 39 -4.83 -7.22 7.44
N GLY A 40 -4.14 -7.77 8.45
CA GLY A 40 -2.70 -7.65 8.59
C GLY A 40 -1.94 -8.17 7.36
N PHE A 41 -2.33 -9.34 6.85
CA PHE A 41 -1.74 -9.91 5.64
C PHE A 41 -2.01 -9.05 4.39
N ILE A 42 -3.23 -8.54 4.22
CA ILE A 42 -3.58 -7.64 3.11
C ILE A 42 -2.74 -6.35 3.17
N LEU A 43 -2.59 -5.76 4.35
CA LEU A 43 -1.77 -4.56 4.52
C LEU A 43 -0.28 -4.83 4.26
N LEU A 44 0.23 -6.00 4.67
CA LEU A 44 1.61 -6.41 4.39
C LEU A 44 1.84 -6.59 2.88
N ALA A 45 0.94 -7.29 2.19
CA ALA A 45 1.00 -7.45 0.74
C ALA A 45 0.93 -6.09 0.02
N THR A 46 0.05 -5.20 0.49
CA THR A 46 -0.09 -3.84 -0.02
C THR A 46 1.20 -3.05 0.13
N HIS A 47 1.87 -3.16 1.28
CA HIS A 47 3.17 -2.54 1.52
C HIS A 47 4.25 -3.05 0.55
N VAL A 48 4.34 -4.38 0.34
CA VAL A 48 5.30 -4.96 -0.60
C VAL A 48 5.04 -4.48 -2.03
N ILE A 49 3.78 -4.46 -2.47
CA ILE A 49 3.40 -3.95 -3.80
C ILE A 49 3.74 -2.46 -3.93
N ASN A 50 3.50 -1.65 -2.89
CA ASN A 50 3.89 -0.24 -2.86
C ASN A 50 5.40 -0.07 -3.07
N MET A 51 6.22 -0.89 -2.43
CA MET A 51 7.67 -0.88 -2.63
C MET A 51 8.03 -1.27 -4.08
N VAL A 52 7.40 -2.30 -4.64
CA VAL A 52 7.61 -2.69 -6.05
C VAL A 52 7.24 -1.56 -7.01
N LEU A 53 6.09 -0.91 -6.82
CA LEU A 53 5.65 0.24 -7.62
C LEU A 53 6.66 1.39 -7.52
N TYR A 54 7.08 1.73 -6.30
CA TYR A 54 8.06 2.77 -6.08
C TYR A 54 9.39 2.46 -6.77
N PHE A 55 9.97 1.27 -6.58
CA PHE A 55 11.26 0.92 -7.17
C PHE A 55 11.21 0.81 -8.69
N ASN A 56 10.10 0.35 -9.27
CA ASN A 56 9.92 0.31 -10.72
C ASN A 56 9.81 1.71 -11.34
N ILE A 57 9.17 2.66 -10.66
CA ILE A 57 8.91 4.01 -11.21
C ILE A 57 10.02 5.00 -10.84
N ALA A 58 10.39 5.06 -9.57
CA ALA A 58 11.39 6.00 -9.04
C ALA A 58 12.83 5.52 -9.26
N GLY A 59 13.04 4.20 -9.44
CA GLY A 59 14.35 3.58 -9.62
C GLY A 59 14.98 3.09 -8.31
N LYS A 60 16.12 2.39 -8.43
CA LYS A 60 16.81 1.69 -7.32
C LYS A 60 17.55 2.61 -6.32
N THR A 61 17.27 3.90 -6.29
CA THR A 61 17.92 4.85 -5.35
C THR A 61 16.91 5.38 -4.33
N PRO A 62 16.51 4.56 -3.33
CA PRO A 62 15.46 4.92 -2.37
C PRO A 62 15.84 6.03 -1.40
N TYR A 63 17.08 6.54 -1.41
CA TYR A 63 17.57 7.54 -0.44
C TYR A 63 17.85 8.91 -1.05
N ARG A 64 17.71 9.10 -2.36
CA ARG A 64 17.96 10.40 -3.03
C ARG A 64 16.65 11.14 -3.30
N TRP A 65 15.86 11.35 -2.25
CA TRP A 65 14.59 12.09 -2.32
C TRP A 65 14.80 13.54 -2.77
N PHE A 66 15.96 14.10 -2.42
CA PHE A 66 16.45 15.39 -2.88
C PHE A 66 17.81 15.17 -3.52
N LYS A 67 18.02 15.78 -4.69
CA LYS A 67 19.32 15.83 -5.36
C LYS A 67 19.99 17.14 -4.97
#